data_AF-A9JTU0-F1
#
_entry.id   AF-A9JTU0-F1
#
_cell.length_a   1.000
_cell.length_b   1.000
_cell.length_c   1.000
_cell.angle_alpha   90.00
_cell.angle_beta   90.00
_cell.angle_gamma   90.00
#
_symmetry.space_group_name_H-M   'P 1'
#
loop_
_entity.id
_entity.type
_entity.pdbx_description
1 polymer ?
#
loop_
_entity_poly.entity_id
_entity_poly.type
_entity_poly.pdbx_seq_one_letter_code
_entity_poly.pdbx_strand_id
1 'polypeptide(L)'
;LNSLLWEAEDRPRNIRRVPNHHIPIPDWFQHENATVAMETRALITWMEKIPFVLGANLQGGELVVSYPYDMVRSPWKTQEYTETPDDHVFRWLAYSYASTHRHMTDSSRRPCHSEDFNKEEGTVNGASWHTVAGSINDFSYLHTNCFEISIYLDCDKYPHESELPEQWENNRESLIVFMEQVHRGVKGVVRDVYGRGIASAIISVEGINHDIRTASDGDYWRLLNPGEYAVTARAEGFTSSTKNCAVGYEMGATRCDFILAKSNLARIKEIMQKFGKQPVSMSLRRRRIRFRLGHHA
;
A
#
# COMPACT_ATOMS: atom_id res chain seq x y z
N LEU A 1 -9.11 6.52 -9.90
CA LEU A 1 -8.59 6.41 -8.52
C LEU A 1 -7.15 6.97 -8.46
N ASN A 2 -6.29 6.56 -9.40
CA ASN A 2 -4.91 7.03 -9.54
C ASN A 2 -4.78 8.51 -9.93
N SER A 3 -5.73 9.06 -10.68
CA SER A 3 -5.70 10.46 -11.14
C SER A 3 -5.57 11.47 -9.99
N LEU A 4 -6.14 11.18 -8.82
CA LEU A 4 -5.99 12.03 -7.62
C LEU A 4 -4.53 12.09 -7.14
N LEU A 5 -3.81 10.98 -7.22
CA LEU A 5 -2.40 10.92 -6.87
C LEU A 5 -1.57 11.68 -7.90
N TRP A 6 -1.76 11.42 -9.19
CA TRP A 6 -0.99 12.07 -10.26
C TRP A 6 -1.20 13.59 -10.29
N GLU A 7 -2.45 14.04 -10.19
CA GLU A 7 -2.75 15.47 -10.10
C GLU A 7 -2.10 16.14 -8.88
N ALA A 8 -1.90 15.40 -7.79
CA ALA A 8 -1.24 15.92 -6.60
C ALA A 8 0.28 15.98 -6.76
N GLU A 9 0.89 15.00 -7.44
CA GLU A 9 2.31 14.99 -7.75
C GLU A 9 2.71 16.08 -8.76
N ASP A 10 1.84 16.34 -9.75
CA ASP A 10 2.09 17.33 -10.80
C ASP A 10 1.92 18.77 -10.31
N ARG A 11 1.28 18.98 -9.15
CA ARG A 11 1.14 20.31 -8.54
C ARG A 11 2.44 20.77 -7.86
N PRO A 12 2.81 22.06 -7.98
CA PRO A 12 3.96 22.59 -7.26
C PRO A 12 3.81 22.40 -5.74
N ARG A 13 4.93 22.11 -5.06
CA ARG A 13 5.08 21.67 -3.64
C ARG A 13 4.27 22.42 -2.55
N ASN A 14 3.59 23.51 -2.88
CA ASN A 14 2.90 24.41 -1.95
C ASN A 14 1.36 24.23 -1.88
N ILE A 15 0.77 23.25 -2.58
CA ILE A 15 -0.68 23.00 -2.54
C ILE A 15 -0.95 21.61 -1.96
N ARG A 16 -1.77 21.56 -0.90
CA ARG A 16 -2.39 20.41 -0.21
C ARG A 16 -1.83 19.03 -0.60
N ARG A 17 -0.86 18.52 0.16
CA ARG A 17 -0.29 17.17 0.01
C ARG A 17 -1.39 16.12 0.11
N VAL A 18 -1.61 15.35 -0.95
CA VAL A 18 -2.38 14.11 -0.89
C VAL A 18 -1.55 13.08 -0.11
N PRO A 19 -2.16 12.28 0.78
CA PRO A 19 -1.45 11.18 1.43
C PRO A 19 -0.83 10.23 0.40
N ASN A 20 0.36 9.71 0.67
CA ASN A 20 1.00 8.69 -0.16
C ASN A 20 0.47 7.26 0.11
N HIS A 21 -0.56 7.13 0.93
CA HIS A 21 -1.23 5.89 1.35
C HIS A 21 -2.62 6.23 1.89
N HIS A 22 -3.56 5.26 1.84
CA HIS A 22 -4.93 5.46 2.33
C HIS A 22 -5.55 6.75 1.80
N ILE A 23 -5.41 6.97 0.49
CA ILE A 23 -6.02 8.11 -0.19
C ILE A 23 -7.53 8.02 0.08
N PRO A 24 -8.21 9.09 0.54
CA PRO A 24 -9.64 9.02 0.78
C PRO A 24 -10.39 8.66 -0.51
N ILE A 25 -11.24 7.64 -0.44
CA ILE A 25 -12.17 7.34 -1.51
C ILE A 25 -13.14 8.52 -1.61
N PRO A 26 -13.40 9.08 -2.80
CA PRO A 26 -14.34 10.20 -2.92
C PRO A 26 -15.72 9.85 -2.38
N ASP A 27 -16.32 10.74 -1.57
CA ASP A 27 -17.61 10.49 -0.91
C ASP A 27 -18.70 10.04 -1.88
N TRP A 28 -18.68 10.54 -3.12
CA TRP A 28 -19.66 10.17 -4.16
C TRP A 28 -19.68 8.67 -4.47
N PHE A 29 -18.60 7.91 -4.26
CA PHE A 29 -18.60 6.44 -4.42
C PHE A 29 -19.65 5.75 -3.54
N GLN A 30 -20.03 6.37 -2.42
CA GLN A 30 -21.00 5.83 -1.48
C GLN A 30 -22.43 6.31 -1.76
N HIS A 31 -22.64 7.32 -2.61
CA HIS A 31 -23.97 7.86 -2.89
C HIS A 31 -24.82 6.84 -3.66
N GLU A 32 -26.12 6.74 -3.34
CA GLU A 32 -27.06 5.82 -4.02
C GLU A 32 -27.12 6.07 -5.54
N ASN A 33 -26.93 7.31 -5.97
CA ASN A 33 -26.96 7.71 -7.37
C ASN A 33 -25.64 7.48 -8.12
N ALA A 34 -24.59 7.01 -7.45
CA ALA A 34 -23.32 6.72 -8.09
C ALA A 34 -23.36 5.39 -8.81
N THR A 35 -22.82 5.35 -10.03
CA THR A 35 -22.70 4.16 -10.88
C THR A 35 -21.58 3.24 -10.40
N VAL A 36 -21.64 2.81 -9.13
CA VAL A 36 -20.72 1.86 -8.51
C VAL A 36 -21.49 0.58 -8.21
N ALA A 37 -21.04 -0.54 -8.78
CA ALA A 37 -21.66 -1.84 -8.60
C ALA A 37 -21.69 -2.28 -7.12
N MET A 38 -22.69 -3.08 -6.76
CA MET A 38 -22.89 -3.52 -5.37
C MET A 38 -21.74 -4.40 -4.89
N GLU A 39 -21.19 -5.22 -5.77
CA GLU A 39 -20.01 -6.06 -5.55
C GLU A 39 -18.79 -5.21 -5.21
N THR A 40 -18.57 -4.11 -5.94
CA THR A 40 -17.48 -3.17 -5.66
C THR A 40 -17.65 -2.53 -4.28
N ARG A 41 -18.87 -2.12 -3.91
CA ARG A 41 -19.15 -1.56 -2.57
C ARG A 41 -18.90 -2.58 -1.46
N ALA A 42 -19.26 -3.83 -1.69
CA ALA A 42 -19.01 -4.91 -0.74
C ALA A 42 -17.51 -5.16 -0.54
N LEU A 43 -16.72 -5.16 -1.62
CA LEU A 43 -15.27 -5.29 -1.56
C LEU A 43 -14.61 -4.13 -0.83
N ILE A 44 -14.97 -2.88 -1.15
CA ILE A 44 -14.47 -1.69 -0.43
C ILE A 44 -14.74 -1.82 1.07
N THR A 45 -15.99 -2.14 1.44
CA THR A 45 -16.39 -2.32 2.84
C THR A 45 -15.62 -3.44 3.53
N TRP A 46 -15.31 -4.53 2.81
CA TRP A 46 -14.56 -5.66 3.34
C TRP A 46 -13.09 -5.29 3.59
N MET A 47 -12.48 -4.59 2.64
CA MET A 47 -11.09 -4.15 2.71
C MET A 47 -10.86 -3.02 3.73
N GLU A 48 -11.87 -2.22 4.03
CA GLU A 48 -11.80 -1.23 5.12
C GLU A 48 -11.86 -1.88 6.51
N LYS A 49 -12.46 -3.08 6.63
CA LYS A 49 -12.68 -3.77 7.91
C LYS A 49 -11.52 -4.66 8.33
N ILE A 50 -10.84 -5.25 7.35
CA ILE A 50 -9.77 -6.22 7.60
C ILE A 50 -8.45 -5.60 7.15
N PRO A 51 -7.39 -5.62 7.99
CA PRO A 51 -6.08 -5.10 7.62
C PRO A 51 -5.36 -6.07 6.68
N PHE A 52 -5.87 -6.23 5.45
CA PHE A 52 -5.22 -7.04 4.43
C PHE A 52 -3.82 -6.51 4.11
N VAL A 53 -2.87 -7.44 3.99
CA VAL A 53 -1.45 -7.15 3.72
C VAL A 53 -1.08 -7.53 2.30
N LEU A 54 -1.53 -8.71 1.86
CA LEU A 54 -1.28 -9.27 0.54
C LEU A 54 -2.59 -9.85 0.01
N GLY A 55 -2.87 -9.61 -1.27
CA GLY A 55 -4.02 -10.14 -1.99
C GLY A 55 -3.66 -10.51 -3.42
N ALA A 56 -4.50 -11.33 -4.04
CA ALA A 56 -4.45 -11.57 -5.47
C ALA A 56 -5.87 -11.76 -6.01
N ASN A 57 -6.13 -11.23 -7.21
CA ASN A 57 -7.33 -11.52 -7.96
C ASN A 57 -7.00 -12.43 -9.14
N LEU A 58 -7.85 -13.44 -9.36
CA LEU A 58 -7.62 -14.48 -10.35
C LEU A 58 -8.42 -14.17 -11.62
N GLN A 59 -7.76 -14.25 -12.76
CA GLN A 59 -8.31 -13.95 -14.08
C GLN A 59 -7.95 -15.07 -15.07
N GLY A 60 -8.59 -15.03 -16.24
CA GLY A 60 -8.32 -15.94 -17.34
C GLY A 60 -8.27 -15.21 -18.67
N GLY A 61 -7.77 -15.90 -19.70
CA GLY A 61 -7.57 -15.37 -21.04
C GLY A 61 -6.11 -15.11 -21.39
N GLU A 62 -5.20 -15.20 -20.43
CA GLU A 62 -3.75 -15.08 -20.63
C GLU A 62 -3.02 -15.94 -19.60
N LEU A 63 -1.72 -16.08 -19.75
CA LEU A 63 -0.87 -16.82 -18.81
C LEU A 63 0.30 -15.94 -18.36
N VAL A 64 0.05 -15.11 -17.34
CA VAL A 64 0.95 -14.07 -16.84
C VAL A 64 0.51 -13.56 -15.46
N VAL A 65 1.44 -13.04 -14.67
CA VAL A 65 1.14 -12.30 -13.44
C VAL A 65 1.35 -10.80 -13.66
N SER A 66 0.26 -10.02 -13.56
CA SER A 66 0.26 -8.57 -13.71
C SER A 66 0.32 -7.86 -12.37
N TYR A 67 1.22 -6.88 -12.24
CA TYR A 67 1.41 -6.11 -11.01
C TYR A 67 1.26 -4.59 -11.23
N PRO A 68 0.88 -3.83 -10.17
CA PRO A 68 0.71 -2.38 -10.22
C PRO A 68 1.89 -1.56 -10.79
N TYR A 69 1.64 -0.35 -11.29
CA TYR A 69 0.29 0.20 -11.54
C TYR A 69 -0.35 -0.38 -12.79
N ASP A 70 -1.67 -0.52 -12.79
CA ASP A 70 -2.44 -0.90 -13.98
C ASP A 70 -2.81 0.31 -14.85
N MET A 71 -2.90 1.51 -14.27
CA MET A 71 -3.20 2.74 -15.02
C MET A 71 -1.92 3.50 -15.41
N VAL A 72 -1.78 3.85 -16.69
CA VAL A 72 -0.65 4.65 -17.22
C VAL A 72 -0.63 6.07 -16.68
N ARG A 73 0.55 6.57 -16.27
CA ARG A 73 0.71 7.96 -15.80
C ARG A 73 0.40 8.98 -16.90
N SER A 74 0.85 8.73 -18.12
CA SER A 74 0.67 9.66 -19.25
C SER A 74 -0.74 9.59 -19.83
N PRO A 75 -1.55 10.68 -19.83
CA PRO A 75 -2.94 10.66 -20.29
C PRO A 75 -3.15 10.23 -21.75
N TRP A 76 -2.12 10.35 -22.58
CA TRP A 76 -2.16 10.11 -24.03
C TRP A 76 -1.64 8.73 -24.44
N LYS A 77 -1.10 7.96 -23.50
CA LYS A 77 -0.56 6.63 -23.77
C LYS A 77 -1.56 5.57 -23.33
N THR A 78 -1.57 4.46 -24.05
CA THR A 78 -2.36 3.27 -23.71
C THR A 78 -1.50 2.17 -23.09
N GLN A 79 -0.17 2.28 -23.26
CA GLN A 79 0.84 1.37 -22.73
C GLN A 79 2.07 2.19 -22.30
N GLU A 80 2.45 2.08 -21.04
CA GLU A 80 3.65 2.69 -20.47
C GLU A 80 3.99 2.03 -19.13
N TYR A 81 5.25 1.62 -18.97
CA TYR A 81 5.72 1.14 -17.67
C TYR A 81 5.51 2.22 -16.60
N THR A 82 4.65 1.93 -15.64
CA THR A 82 4.26 2.87 -14.59
C THR A 82 4.56 2.25 -13.23
N GLU A 83 5.74 2.58 -12.70
CA GLU A 83 6.26 2.02 -11.46
C GLU A 83 5.48 2.49 -10.22
N THR A 84 5.37 1.61 -9.22
CA THR A 84 4.98 2.00 -7.87
C THR A 84 6.22 2.33 -7.03
N PRO A 85 6.08 3.06 -5.90
CA PRO A 85 7.15 3.17 -4.92
C PRO A 85 7.70 1.81 -4.42
N ASP A 86 6.86 0.76 -4.46
CA ASP A 86 7.19 -0.61 -4.05
C ASP A 86 7.39 -1.56 -5.24
N ASP A 87 7.77 -1.05 -6.43
CA ASP A 87 7.90 -1.82 -7.68
C ASP A 87 8.77 -3.08 -7.52
N HIS A 88 9.90 -2.96 -6.82
CA HIS A 88 10.79 -4.08 -6.51
C HIS A 88 10.14 -5.18 -5.66
N VAL A 89 9.20 -4.84 -4.77
CA VAL A 89 8.43 -5.81 -3.99
C VAL A 89 7.37 -6.47 -4.88
N PHE A 90 6.64 -5.68 -5.68
CA PHE A 90 5.64 -6.20 -6.60
C PHE A 90 6.21 -7.15 -7.65
N ARG A 91 7.37 -6.82 -8.23
CA ARG A 91 8.10 -7.70 -9.15
C ARG A 91 8.47 -9.02 -8.48
N TRP A 92 8.94 -8.98 -7.24
CA TRP A 92 9.23 -10.19 -6.48
C TRP A 92 7.97 -11.02 -6.21
N LEU A 93 6.87 -10.39 -5.80
CA LEU A 93 5.60 -11.06 -5.55
C LEU A 93 5.08 -11.74 -6.83
N ALA A 94 5.08 -11.02 -7.96
CA ALA A 94 4.67 -11.55 -9.24
C ALA A 94 5.55 -12.73 -9.68
N TYR A 95 6.87 -12.55 -9.59
CA TYR A 95 7.85 -13.59 -9.93
C TYR A 95 7.72 -14.82 -9.04
N SER A 96 7.44 -14.66 -7.74
CA SER A 96 7.30 -15.79 -6.81
C SER A 96 6.18 -16.75 -7.22
N TYR A 97 5.08 -16.21 -7.77
CA TYR A 97 4.00 -17.01 -8.33
C TYR A 97 4.39 -17.59 -9.70
N ALA A 98 4.84 -16.74 -10.62
CA ALA A 98 5.12 -17.14 -12.00
C ALA A 98 6.22 -18.21 -12.09
N SER A 99 7.30 -18.08 -11.32
CA SER A 99 8.44 -19.00 -11.31
C SER A 99 8.12 -20.39 -10.76
N THR A 100 7.07 -20.51 -9.94
CA THR A 100 6.63 -21.77 -9.34
C THR A 100 5.45 -22.40 -10.10
N HIS A 101 4.85 -21.66 -11.03
CA HIS A 101 3.79 -22.16 -11.89
C HIS A 101 4.39 -23.04 -12.99
N ARG A 102 3.82 -24.21 -13.23
CA ARG A 102 4.42 -25.22 -14.14
C ARG A 102 4.68 -24.72 -15.56
N HIS A 103 3.84 -23.79 -16.03
CA HIS A 103 3.88 -23.32 -17.42
C HIS A 103 4.19 -21.84 -17.59
N MET A 104 4.12 -20.96 -16.58
CA MET A 104 4.22 -19.50 -16.86
C MET A 104 5.61 -19.12 -17.37
N THR A 105 6.65 -19.74 -16.81
CA THR A 105 8.07 -19.54 -17.15
C THR A 105 8.63 -20.61 -18.10
N ASP A 106 7.81 -21.54 -18.57
CA ASP A 106 8.24 -22.56 -19.53
C ASP A 106 8.53 -21.94 -20.90
N SER A 107 9.80 -21.95 -21.31
CA SER A 107 10.27 -21.40 -22.60
C SER A 107 9.73 -22.15 -23.82
N SER A 108 9.22 -23.37 -23.63
CA SER A 108 8.65 -24.20 -24.70
C SER A 108 7.15 -23.98 -24.90
N ARG A 109 6.49 -23.21 -24.01
CA ARG A 109 5.06 -22.92 -24.11
C ARG A 109 4.74 -22.10 -25.35
N ARG A 110 3.53 -22.27 -25.86
CA ARG A 110 2.98 -21.34 -26.86
C ARG A 110 2.48 -20.08 -26.14
N PRO A 111 2.74 -18.87 -26.68
CA PRO A 111 2.03 -17.67 -26.24
C PRO A 111 0.52 -17.88 -26.38
N CYS A 112 -0.27 -17.19 -25.54
CA CYS A 112 -1.72 -17.16 -25.67
C CYS A 112 -2.11 -16.21 -26.82
N HIS A 113 -3.02 -15.25 -26.57
CA HIS A 113 -3.61 -14.43 -27.63
C HIS A 113 -2.82 -13.16 -27.92
N SER A 114 -2.12 -12.61 -26.93
CA SER A 114 -1.43 -11.31 -27.03
C SER A 114 0.09 -11.43 -27.14
N GLU A 115 0.80 -11.21 -26.03
CA GLU A 115 2.25 -11.09 -25.99
C GLU A 115 2.90 -12.36 -25.42
N ASP A 116 4.18 -12.54 -25.76
CA ASP A 116 4.98 -13.61 -25.19
C ASP A 116 5.61 -13.18 -23.87
N PHE A 117 4.83 -13.31 -22.79
CA PHE A 117 5.25 -12.94 -21.43
C PHE A 117 6.35 -13.84 -20.86
N ASN A 118 6.73 -14.95 -21.52
CA ASN A 118 7.86 -15.75 -21.07
C ASN A 118 9.17 -14.94 -21.04
N LYS A 119 9.33 -13.99 -21.96
CA LYS A 119 10.49 -13.10 -22.06
C LYS A 119 10.71 -12.24 -20.82
N GLU A 120 9.64 -12.01 -20.05
CA GLU A 120 9.64 -11.24 -18.81
C GLU A 120 9.33 -12.14 -17.61
N GLU A 121 9.78 -13.41 -17.68
CA GLU A 121 9.68 -14.39 -16.61
C GLU A 121 8.22 -14.66 -16.16
N GLY A 122 7.27 -14.54 -17.08
CA GLY A 122 5.85 -14.74 -16.82
C GLY A 122 5.20 -13.62 -16.00
N THR A 123 5.82 -12.44 -15.95
CA THR A 123 5.32 -11.27 -15.22
C THR A 123 5.19 -10.06 -16.14
N VAL A 124 4.36 -9.09 -15.77
CA VAL A 124 4.21 -7.84 -16.50
C VAL A 124 3.72 -6.70 -15.60
N ASN A 125 4.17 -5.46 -15.84
CA ASN A 125 3.54 -4.29 -15.22
C ASN A 125 2.20 -4.01 -15.93
N GLY A 126 1.11 -3.85 -15.19
CA GLY A 126 -0.23 -3.75 -15.78
C GLY A 126 -0.36 -2.63 -16.81
N ALA A 127 0.11 -1.42 -16.47
CA ALA A 127 0.09 -0.26 -17.35
C ALA A 127 0.99 -0.42 -18.58
N SER A 128 2.06 -1.23 -18.50
CA SER A 128 2.90 -1.55 -19.66
C SER A 128 2.22 -2.50 -20.64
N TRP A 129 1.38 -3.41 -20.14
CA TRP A 129 0.61 -4.34 -20.97
C TRP A 129 -0.63 -3.68 -21.57
N HIS A 130 -1.51 -3.11 -20.75
CA HIS A 130 -2.63 -2.27 -21.19
C HIS A 130 -3.18 -1.46 -20.02
N THR A 131 -3.43 -0.17 -20.25
CA THR A 131 -3.96 0.71 -19.20
C THR A 131 -5.36 0.28 -18.75
N VAL A 132 -5.53 0.08 -17.44
CA VAL A 132 -6.83 -0.21 -16.81
C VAL A 132 -7.09 0.81 -15.70
N ALA A 133 -8.02 1.72 -15.96
CA ALA A 133 -8.43 2.69 -14.96
C ALA A 133 -9.42 2.05 -13.96
N GLY A 134 -9.15 2.19 -12.66
CA GLY A 134 -10.04 1.72 -11.62
C GLY A 134 -9.93 0.22 -11.34
N SER A 135 -8.76 -0.37 -11.59
CA SER A 135 -8.48 -1.76 -11.21
C SER A 135 -8.50 -1.95 -9.69
N ILE A 136 -8.77 -3.18 -9.26
CA ILE A 136 -8.73 -3.54 -7.84
C ILE A 136 -7.29 -3.51 -7.30
N ASN A 137 -6.29 -3.86 -8.12
CA ASN A 137 -4.88 -3.82 -7.74
C ASN A 137 -4.45 -2.41 -7.29
N ASP A 138 -4.69 -1.41 -8.15
CA ASP A 138 -4.35 -0.02 -7.88
C ASP A 138 -5.20 0.53 -6.72
N PHE A 139 -6.45 0.08 -6.61
CA PHE A 139 -7.31 0.44 -5.49
C PHE A 139 -6.73 -0.05 -4.16
N SER A 140 -6.38 -1.33 -4.08
CA SER A 140 -5.82 -2.00 -2.91
C SER A 140 -4.58 -1.27 -2.39
N TYR A 141 -3.66 -0.96 -3.30
CA TYR A 141 -2.42 -0.27 -2.97
C TYR A 141 -2.63 1.18 -2.54
N LEU A 142 -3.49 1.94 -3.22
CA LEU A 142 -3.65 3.38 -2.95
C LEU A 142 -4.55 3.68 -1.73
N HIS A 143 -5.55 2.84 -1.48
CA HIS A 143 -6.61 3.12 -0.50
C HIS A 143 -6.48 2.31 0.79
N THR A 144 -5.65 1.26 0.81
CA THR A 144 -5.46 0.37 1.98
C THR A 144 -3.97 0.12 2.26
N ASN A 145 -3.64 -0.91 3.06
CA ASN A 145 -2.27 -1.42 3.20
C ASN A 145 -1.99 -2.59 2.23
N CYS A 146 -3.00 -3.10 1.54
CA CYS A 146 -2.94 -4.37 0.82
C CYS A 146 -2.16 -4.22 -0.49
N PHE A 147 -1.18 -5.09 -0.69
CA PHE A 147 -0.50 -5.24 -1.96
C PHE A 147 -1.24 -6.29 -2.75
N GLU A 148 -1.83 -5.92 -3.89
CA GLU A 148 -2.63 -6.83 -4.70
C GLU A 148 -2.10 -6.94 -6.12
N ILE A 149 -2.09 -8.17 -6.64
CA ILE A 149 -1.67 -8.50 -8.00
C ILE A 149 -2.81 -9.23 -8.75
N SER A 150 -2.75 -9.19 -10.07
CA SER A 150 -3.67 -9.93 -10.94
C SER A 150 -2.97 -11.16 -11.52
N ILE A 151 -3.54 -12.34 -11.34
CA ILE A 151 -2.96 -13.60 -11.82
C ILE A 151 -3.83 -14.15 -12.93
N TYR A 152 -3.30 -14.23 -14.14
CA TYR A 152 -3.97 -14.83 -15.28
C TYR A 152 -3.55 -16.30 -15.39
N LEU A 153 -4.49 -17.21 -15.11
CA LEU A 153 -4.21 -18.62 -14.82
C LEU A 153 -4.10 -19.48 -16.08
N ASP A 154 -4.78 -19.11 -17.16
CA ASP A 154 -4.86 -19.89 -18.40
C ASP A 154 -5.33 -19.02 -19.58
N CYS A 155 -4.91 -19.39 -20.80
CA CYS A 155 -5.36 -18.83 -22.07
C CYS A 155 -6.86 -19.07 -22.30
N ASP A 156 -7.42 -20.19 -21.82
CA ASP A 156 -8.86 -20.46 -21.86
C ASP A 156 -9.55 -19.85 -20.64
N LYS A 157 -10.54 -18.99 -20.89
CA LYS A 157 -11.33 -18.35 -19.83
C LYS A 157 -12.31 -19.31 -19.17
N TYR A 158 -12.71 -20.37 -19.88
CA TYR A 158 -13.71 -21.32 -19.41
C TYR A 158 -13.34 -22.75 -19.88
N PRO A 159 -12.26 -23.32 -19.32
CA PRO A 159 -11.78 -24.64 -19.72
C PRO A 159 -12.82 -25.73 -19.41
N HIS A 160 -12.70 -26.87 -20.09
CA HIS A 160 -13.60 -28.00 -19.85
C HIS A 160 -13.33 -28.62 -18.47
N GLU A 161 -14.35 -29.21 -17.84
CA GLU A 161 -14.24 -29.76 -16.47
C GLU A 161 -13.11 -30.80 -16.32
N SER A 162 -12.77 -31.50 -17.41
CA SER A 162 -11.71 -32.51 -17.44
C SER A 162 -10.31 -31.93 -17.29
N GLU A 163 -10.13 -30.64 -17.57
CA GLU A 163 -8.84 -29.94 -17.48
C GLU A 163 -8.60 -29.37 -16.07
N LEU A 164 -9.66 -29.19 -15.27
CA LEU A 164 -9.57 -28.58 -13.93
C LEU A 164 -8.58 -29.28 -12.97
N PRO A 165 -8.46 -30.62 -12.93
CA PRO A 165 -7.45 -31.26 -12.09
C PRO A 165 -6.01 -30.89 -12.48
N GLU A 166 -5.74 -30.74 -13.77
CA GLU A 166 -4.43 -30.31 -14.26
C GLU A 166 -4.19 -28.83 -13.94
N GLN A 167 -5.20 -27.97 -14.11
CA GLN A 167 -5.12 -26.57 -13.72
C GLN A 167 -4.84 -26.39 -12.23
N TRP A 168 -5.44 -27.21 -11.37
CA TRP A 168 -5.10 -27.24 -9.96
C TRP A 168 -3.63 -27.60 -9.74
N GLU A 169 -3.16 -28.67 -10.36
CA GLU A 169 -1.78 -29.13 -10.25
C GLU A 169 -0.75 -28.11 -10.76
N ASN A 170 -1.11 -27.33 -11.79
CA ASN A 170 -0.30 -26.26 -12.36
C ASN A 170 -0.12 -25.08 -11.40
N ASN A 171 -1.15 -24.77 -10.62
CA ASN A 171 -1.23 -23.57 -9.77
C ASN A 171 -1.02 -23.83 -8.27
N ARG A 172 -1.14 -25.08 -7.81
CA ARG A 172 -1.13 -25.44 -6.38
C ARG A 172 0.08 -24.88 -5.64
N GLU A 173 1.29 -25.13 -6.15
CA GLU A 173 2.52 -24.68 -5.51
C GLU A 173 2.61 -23.15 -5.53
N SER A 174 2.30 -22.52 -6.66
CA SER A 174 2.31 -21.07 -6.81
C SER A 174 1.38 -20.34 -5.85
N LEU A 175 0.17 -20.87 -5.65
CA LEU A 175 -0.79 -20.32 -4.69
C LEU A 175 -0.24 -20.39 -3.26
N ILE A 176 0.38 -21.50 -2.87
CA ILE A 176 0.97 -21.68 -1.54
C ILE A 176 2.16 -20.72 -1.36
N VAL A 177 3.11 -20.73 -2.28
CA VAL A 177 4.30 -19.87 -2.24
C VAL A 177 3.93 -18.40 -2.21
N PHE A 178 2.89 -17.99 -2.95
CA PHE A 178 2.37 -16.63 -2.92
C PHE A 178 1.78 -16.28 -1.56
N MET A 179 0.94 -17.15 -0.97
CA MET A 179 0.41 -16.94 0.38
C MET A 179 1.52 -16.82 1.43
N GLU A 180 2.61 -17.57 1.30
CA GLU A 180 3.76 -17.47 2.20
C GLU A 180 4.48 -16.10 2.10
N GLN A 181 4.39 -15.40 0.96
CA GLN A 181 5.02 -14.08 0.81
C GLN A 181 4.42 -13.02 1.76
N VAL A 182 3.21 -13.23 2.28
CA VAL A 182 2.60 -12.33 3.29
C VAL A 182 3.44 -12.27 4.57
N HIS A 183 4.29 -13.26 4.80
CA HIS A 183 5.22 -13.33 5.93
C HIS A 183 6.60 -12.75 5.60
N ARG A 184 6.75 -11.90 4.59
CA ARG A 184 8.02 -11.20 4.30
C ARG A 184 8.08 -9.80 4.91
N GLY A 185 9.26 -9.21 4.93
CA GLY A 185 9.48 -7.82 5.32
C GLY A 185 9.58 -7.65 6.83
N VAL A 186 8.95 -6.59 7.35
CA VAL A 186 8.93 -6.28 8.78
C VAL A 186 7.51 -6.27 9.31
N LYS A 187 7.33 -6.73 10.55
CA LYS A 187 6.07 -6.61 11.29
C LYS A 187 6.35 -6.15 12.70
N GLY A 188 5.36 -5.59 13.38
CA GLY A 188 5.55 -5.18 14.76
C GLY A 188 4.31 -4.57 15.35
N VAL A 189 4.45 -4.06 16.57
CA VAL A 189 3.39 -3.33 17.26
C VAL A 189 3.89 -1.95 17.67
N VAL A 190 3.11 -0.92 17.37
CA VAL A 190 3.32 0.44 17.88
C VAL A 190 2.52 0.60 19.17
N ARG A 191 3.22 0.86 20.27
CA ARG A 191 2.63 1.00 21.60
C ARG A 191 2.94 2.36 22.22
N ASP A 192 2.10 2.77 23.15
CA ASP A 192 2.45 3.86 24.07
C ASP A 192 3.35 3.36 25.21
N VAL A 193 3.84 4.30 26.04
CA VAL A 193 4.68 3.99 27.21
C VAL A 193 3.98 3.14 28.29
N TYR A 194 2.65 2.99 28.20
CA TYR A 194 1.85 2.16 29.10
C TYR A 194 1.54 0.78 28.49
N GLY A 195 2.11 0.47 27.32
CA GLY A 195 1.95 -0.81 26.64
C GLY A 195 0.68 -0.95 25.81
N ARG A 196 -0.12 0.12 25.64
CA ARG A 196 -1.35 0.08 24.84
C ARG A 196 -1.02 0.27 23.36
N GLY A 197 -1.65 -0.52 22.50
CA GLY A 197 -1.57 -0.37 21.05
C GLY A 197 -2.03 1.00 20.56
N ILE A 198 -1.33 1.56 19.58
CA ILE A 198 -1.70 2.83 18.94
C ILE A 198 -2.26 2.52 17.55
N ALA A 199 -3.58 2.61 17.41
CA ALA A 199 -4.26 2.45 16.13
C ALA A 199 -3.95 3.59 15.16
N SER A 200 -3.96 3.30 13.86
CA SER A 200 -3.73 4.28 12.79
C SER A 200 -2.42 5.06 12.91
N ALA A 201 -1.42 4.51 13.61
CA ALA A 201 -0.06 5.02 13.56
C ALA A 201 0.51 4.73 12.17
N ILE A 202 1.30 5.67 11.66
CA ILE A 202 1.87 5.59 10.33
C ILE A 202 3.30 5.06 10.42
N ILE A 203 3.59 4.06 9.61
CA ILE A 203 4.93 3.48 9.44
C ILE A 203 5.44 3.91 8.07
N SER A 204 6.52 4.68 8.07
CA SER A 204 7.20 5.14 6.84
C SER A 204 8.59 4.53 6.77
N VAL A 205 9.00 4.11 5.57
CA VAL A 205 10.33 3.55 5.30
C VAL A 205 11.14 4.57 4.51
N GLU A 206 12.35 4.87 4.95
CA GLU A 206 13.24 5.78 4.22
C GLU A 206 13.51 5.26 2.79
N GLY A 207 13.37 6.13 1.80
CA GLY A 207 13.56 5.77 0.39
C GLY A 207 12.32 5.21 -0.32
N ILE A 208 11.25 4.86 0.40
CA ILE A 208 10.01 4.33 -0.20
C ILE A 208 8.85 5.31 0.06
N ASN A 209 8.34 5.92 -1.01
CA ASN A 209 7.26 6.91 -0.93
C ASN A 209 5.86 6.28 -0.87
N HIS A 210 5.66 5.35 0.05
CA HIS A 210 4.36 4.74 0.32
C HIS A 210 4.34 4.27 1.78
N ASP A 211 3.63 4.98 2.66
CA ASP A 211 3.55 4.60 4.08
C ASP A 211 2.45 3.53 4.29
N ILE A 212 2.41 2.90 5.46
CA ILE A 212 1.29 2.04 5.90
C ILE A 212 0.72 2.50 7.24
N ARG A 213 -0.45 1.98 7.62
CA ARG A 213 -1.07 2.23 8.92
C ARG A 213 -1.11 0.99 9.79
N THR A 214 -0.99 1.17 11.10
CA THR A 214 -1.29 0.11 12.07
C THR A 214 -2.79 -0.17 12.14
N ALA A 215 -3.13 -1.43 12.44
CA ALA A 215 -4.49 -1.85 12.74
C ALA A 215 -4.90 -1.43 14.17
N SER A 216 -6.08 -1.87 14.62
CA SER A 216 -6.72 -1.40 15.86
C SER A 216 -5.88 -1.63 17.13
N ASP A 217 -5.10 -2.71 17.16
CA ASP A 217 -4.25 -3.06 18.30
C ASP A 217 -2.81 -2.52 18.17
N GLY A 218 -2.57 -1.69 17.16
CA GLY A 218 -1.27 -1.08 16.87
C GLY A 218 -0.30 -1.98 16.11
N ASP A 219 -0.73 -3.18 15.74
CA ASP A 219 0.00 -4.10 14.89
C ASP A 219 0.08 -3.62 13.44
N TYR A 220 1.18 -3.93 12.78
CA TYR A 220 1.40 -3.59 11.37
C TYR A 220 2.27 -4.63 10.68
N TRP A 221 2.17 -4.67 9.35
CA TRP A 221 2.97 -5.50 8.46
C TRP A 221 3.39 -4.68 7.25
N ARG A 222 4.70 -4.62 6.99
CA ARG A 222 5.27 -3.93 5.84
C ARG A 222 6.09 -4.92 5.03
N LEU A 223 5.56 -5.28 3.86
CA LEU A 223 6.28 -6.10 2.89
C LEU A 223 7.49 -5.33 2.37
N LEU A 224 8.65 -5.97 2.43
CA LEU A 224 9.94 -5.44 1.98
C LEU A 224 10.79 -6.63 1.52
N ASN A 225 11.68 -6.37 0.57
CA ASN A 225 12.73 -7.32 0.19
C ASN A 225 13.85 -7.33 1.25
N PRO A 226 14.76 -8.32 1.22
CA PRO A 226 15.90 -8.37 2.13
C PRO A 226 16.75 -7.10 2.05
N GLY A 227 17.14 -6.57 3.20
CA GLY A 227 17.86 -5.30 3.30
C GLY A 227 17.77 -4.66 4.69
N GLU A 228 18.48 -3.55 4.88
CA GLU A 228 18.39 -2.72 6.08
C GLU A 228 17.62 -1.44 5.79
N TYR A 229 16.65 -1.12 6.64
CA TYR A 229 15.73 -0.02 6.43
C TYR A 229 15.62 0.86 7.66
N ALA A 230 15.73 2.17 7.47
CA ALA A 230 15.36 3.14 8.51
C ALA A 230 13.83 3.32 8.51
N VAL A 231 13.18 2.74 9.51
CA VAL A 231 11.73 2.72 9.65
C VAL A 231 11.32 3.71 10.74
N THR A 232 10.37 4.59 10.42
CA THR A 232 9.84 5.60 11.34
C THR A 232 8.37 5.33 11.65
N ALA A 233 8.04 5.22 12.93
CA ALA A 233 6.66 5.21 13.42
C ALA A 233 6.26 6.60 13.90
N ARG A 234 5.10 7.09 13.44
CA ARG A 234 4.53 8.39 13.82
C ARG A 234 3.03 8.27 14.08
N ALA A 235 2.53 8.94 15.11
CA ALA A 235 1.11 8.98 15.42
C ALA A 235 0.72 10.39 15.92
N GLU A 236 -0.50 10.82 15.64
CA GLU A 236 -0.98 12.12 16.10
C GLU A 236 -0.92 12.21 17.63
N GLY A 237 -0.33 13.30 18.15
CA GLY A 237 -0.18 13.50 19.59
C GLY A 237 1.04 12.82 20.21
N PHE A 238 1.79 12.02 19.46
CA PHE A 238 3.01 11.35 19.91
C PHE A 238 4.28 11.94 19.28
N THR A 239 5.42 11.75 19.94
CA THR A 239 6.74 11.99 19.35
C THR A 239 7.11 10.78 18.49
N SER A 240 7.51 11.01 17.23
CA SER A 240 7.91 9.94 16.31
C SER A 240 9.18 9.23 16.79
N SER A 241 9.33 7.98 16.39
CA SER A 241 10.51 7.16 16.67
C SER A 241 11.00 6.49 15.40
N THR A 242 12.31 6.55 15.16
CA THR A 242 12.98 5.91 14.02
C THR A 242 13.90 4.81 14.54
N LYS A 243 13.89 3.67 13.85
CA LYS A 243 14.75 2.51 14.14
C LYS A 243 15.24 1.90 12.83
N ASN A 244 16.41 1.30 12.87
CA ASN A 244 16.87 0.45 11.77
C ASN A 244 16.28 -0.95 11.96
N CYS A 245 15.47 -1.39 11.01
CA CYS A 245 14.92 -2.74 10.96
C CYS A 245 15.59 -3.48 9.80
N ALA A 246 16.10 -4.68 10.05
CA ALA A 246 16.66 -5.54 9.01
C ALA A 246 15.60 -6.54 8.53
N VAL A 247 15.67 -6.89 7.26
CA VAL A 247 14.88 -7.96 6.63
C VAL A 247 15.85 -9.01 6.14
N GLY A 248 15.75 -10.22 6.71
CA GLY A 248 16.59 -11.35 6.34
C GLY A 248 16.15 -12.01 5.02
N TYR A 249 16.98 -12.95 4.55
CA TYR A 249 16.66 -13.81 3.40
C TYR A 249 15.75 -14.98 3.77
N GLU A 250 15.71 -15.37 5.04
CA GLU A 250 14.84 -16.43 5.54
C GLU A 250 13.36 -16.03 5.48
N MET A 251 12.49 -17.01 5.30
CA MET A 251 11.05 -16.79 5.40
C MET A 251 10.67 -16.34 6.82
N GLY A 252 9.82 -15.33 6.92
CA GLY A 252 9.35 -14.79 8.19
C GLY A 252 9.64 -13.31 8.36
N ALA A 253 8.61 -12.55 8.71
CA ALA A 253 8.71 -11.11 8.84
C ALA A 253 9.47 -10.78 10.12
N THR A 254 10.50 -9.96 9.99
CA THR A 254 11.34 -9.57 11.13
C THR A 254 10.56 -8.64 12.05
N ARG A 255 10.64 -8.89 13.36
CA ARG A 255 9.90 -8.11 14.35
C ARG A 255 10.59 -6.76 14.61
N CYS A 256 9.88 -5.65 14.40
CA CYS A 256 10.37 -4.30 14.68
C CYS A 256 9.33 -3.48 15.45
N ASP A 257 9.34 -3.56 16.78
CA ASP A 257 8.33 -2.87 17.61
C ASP A 257 8.72 -1.41 17.89
N PHE A 258 7.72 -0.54 18.09
CA PHE A 258 7.91 0.88 18.42
C PHE A 258 7.19 1.25 19.71
N ILE A 259 7.82 2.09 20.53
CA ILE A 259 7.21 2.69 21.71
C ILE A 259 7.22 4.21 21.51
N LEU A 260 6.04 4.82 21.47
CA LEU A 260 5.90 6.26 21.27
C LEU A 260 5.49 6.95 22.58
N ALA A 261 6.19 8.04 22.90
CA ALA A 261 5.85 8.89 24.03
C ALA A 261 4.91 10.02 23.58
N LYS A 262 3.95 10.41 24.43
CA LYS A 262 3.12 11.60 24.14
C LYS A 262 3.99 12.83 23.93
N SER A 263 3.69 13.59 22.88
CA SER A 263 4.32 14.87 22.57
C SER A 263 4.06 15.91 23.67
N ASN A 264 4.96 16.89 23.81
CA ASN A 264 4.79 17.97 24.78
C ASN A 264 3.49 18.75 24.54
N LEU A 265 3.11 18.98 23.28
CA LEU A 265 1.87 19.67 22.94
C LEU A 265 0.62 18.87 23.37
N ALA A 266 0.61 17.55 23.16
CA ALA A 266 -0.49 16.70 23.60
C ALA A 266 -0.60 16.67 25.14
N ARG A 267 0.53 16.56 25.84
CA ARG A 267 0.58 16.65 27.31
C ARG A 267 0.02 17.99 27.82
N ILE A 268 0.38 19.10 27.16
CA ILE A 268 -0.14 20.43 27.50
C ILE A 268 -1.65 20.49 27.27
N LYS A 269 -2.17 20.00 26.13
CA LYS A 269 -3.61 19.96 25.85
C LYS A 269 -4.39 19.14 26.89
N GLU A 270 -3.86 17.99 27.31
CA GLU A 270 -4.48 17.15 28.35
C GLU A 270 -4.53 17.84 29.71
N ILE A 271 -3.42 18.47 30.13
CA ILE A 271 -3.37 19.26 31.37
C ILE A 271 -4.40 20.40 31.29
N MET A 272 -4.47 21.09 30.16
CA MET A 272 -5.41 22.19 29.96
C MET A 272 -6.87 21.76 30.04
N GLN A 273 -7.23 20.62 29.44
CA GLN A 273 -8.56 20.03 29.58
C GLN A 273 -8.86 19.60 31.02
N LYS A 274 -7.89 18.97 31.69
CA LYS A 274 -8.05 18.49 33.07
C LYS A 274 -8.22 19.63 34.09
N PHE A 275 -7.60 20.79 33.85
CA PHE A 275 -7.64 21.95 34.75
C PHE A 275 -8.53 23.10 34.22
N GLY A 276 -9.34 22.88 33.17
CA GLY A 276 -10.29 23.86 32.66
C GLY A 276 -9.68 25.17 32.13
N LYS A 277 -8.44 25.14 31.62
CA LYS A 277 -7.73 26.33 31.13
C LYS A 277 -7.78 26.42 29.60
N GLN A 278 -8.18 27.56 29.05
CA GLN A 278 -8.18 27.81 27.59
C GLN A 278 -6.75 28.11 27.05
N PRO A 279 -6.48 27.88 25.75
CA PRO A 279 -5.19 28.19 25.14
C PRO A 279 -4.81 29.65 25.31
N VAL A 280 -3.62 29.89 25.85
CA VAL A 280 -2.95 31.18 25.66
C VAL A 280 -2.68 31.29 24.17
N SER A 281 -3.52 32.05 23.48
CA SER A 281 -3.42 32.19 22.03
C SER A 281 -2.02 32.72 21.67
N MET A 282 -1.33 32.00 20.79
CA MET A 282 0.02 32.35 20.31
C MET A 282 0.05 33.73 19.60
N SER A 283 -1.11 34.30 19.26
CA SER A 283 -1.23 35.65 18.72
C SER A 283 -0.91 36.76 19.76
N LEU A 284 -1.08 36.49 21.06
CA LEU A 284 -0.77 37.45 22.13
C LEU A 284 0.74 37.61 22.36
N ARG A 285 1.56 36.61 21.98
CA ARG A 285 3.02 36.69 22.10
C ARG A 285 3.65 37.60 21.05
N ARG A 286 3.04 37.77 19.87
CA ARG A 286 3.47 38.73 18.84
C ARG A 286 3.12 40.19 19.16
N ARG A 287 2.05 40.44 19.93
CA ARG A 287 1.70 41.81 20.37
C ARG A 287 2.59 42.34 21.52
N ARG A 288 3.11 41.47 22.40
CA ARG A 288 4.01 41.89 23.48
C ARG A 288 5.44 42.23 23.04
N ILE A 289 5.90 41.72 21.89
CA ILE A 289 7.23 42.05 21.36
C ILE A 289 7.23 43.38 20.60
N ARG A 290 6.12 43.75 19.94
CA ARG A 290 5.99 45.06 19.27
C ARG A 290 5.87 46.25 20.22
N PHE A 291 5.38 46.06 21.44
CA PHE A 291 5.27 47.16 22.43
C PHE A 291 6.56 47.45 23.21
N ARG A 292 7.61 46.61 23.09
CA ARG A 292 8.91 46.85 23.77
C ARG A 292 9.96 47.54 22.89
N LEU A 293 9.70 47.73 21.60
CA LEU A 293 10.64 48.36 20.65
C LEU A 293 10.19 49.75 20.18
N GLY A 294 9.17 50.34 20.82
CA GLY A 294 8.57 51.62 20.41
C GLY A 294 8.82 52.81 21.34
N HIS A 295 9.72 52.71 22.33
CA HIS A 295 10.09 53.80 23.24
C HIS A 295 11.61 53.91 23.35
N HIS A 296 12.26 54.29 22.26
CA HIS A 296 13.56 54.96 22.24
C HIS A 296 13.69 55.69 20.89
N ALA A 297 13.12 56.89 20.84
CA ALA A 297 13.45 57.96 19.92
C ALA A 297 13.40 59.25 20.74
#